data_AF-F5Y488-F1
#
_entry.id   AF-F5Y488-F1
#
_cell.length_a   1.000
_cell.length_b   1.000
_cell.length_c   1.000
_cell.angle_alpha   90.00
_cell.angle_beta   90.00
_cell.angle_gamma   90.00
#
_symmetry.space_group_name_H-M   'P 1'
#
loop_
_entity.id
_entity.type
_entity.pdbx_description
1 polymer ?
#
loop_
_entity_poly.entity_id
_entity_poly.type
_entity_poly.pdbx_seq_one_letter_code
_entity_poly.pdbx_strand_id
1 'polypeptide(L)'
;MSDKPSAREEGRGPGTEAAAEHQRELQREQDRKDEAKAQAKGQEGGEQKQSKAMQAGPRPQPEDMPAQHLPKPGLEADMELKPRFYAPDYRGSGKLKGMVALVTGGDSGIGRAVAVLYAREGADVAIVYLSSHEDAQETKRHVEKEGRQCLLIPGDVKDSAFCKEAVEKTVAEFDRLDILVNNAAFQEHADSIEDITDERLEETMKTNIFGYFYMARAAVPHLKQGSSIVNSGSVVGLRGSGSLLDYSATKGAIHAFTMSLASSLIDKGIRVNCVAPGPVWTPLNPADQTAEKVAQFGKQSDMKRPAQPEELSPAYVFLAAPSCASYITGIVLPVTGSVGAT
;
A
#
# COMPACT_ATOMS: atom_id res chain seq x y z
N MET A 1 15.03 16.24 -39.94
CA MET A 1 13.86 16.20 -39.05
C MET A 1 13.53 14.74 -38.86
N SER A 2 14.05 14.15 -37.78
CA SER A 2 13.85 12.73 -37.47
C SER A 2 13.08 12.70 -36.17
N ASP A 3 11.82 12.28 -36.26
CA ASP A 3 10.92 12.10 -35.12
C ASP A 3 11.52 11.07 -34.16
N LYS A 4 11.77 11.50 -32.92
CA LYS A 4 12.02 10.60 -31.81
C LYS A 4 10.67 10.03 -31.35
N PRO A 5 10.55 8.72 -31.10
CA PRO A 5 9.36 8.14 -30.50
C PRO A 5 9.11 8.76 -29.12
N SER A 6 7.85 9.05 -28.80
CA SER A 6 7.47 9.59 -27.49
C SER A 6 7.68 8.56 -26.40
N ALA A 7 8.07 8.99 -25.20
CA ALA A 7 8.34 8.18 -24.00
C ALA A 7 7.12 7.43 -23.42
N ARG A 8 6.08 7.16 -24.22
CA ARG A 8 4.85 6.47 -23.80
C ARG A 8 4.85 4.95 -24.01
N GLU A 9 5.82 4.39 -24.74
CA GLU A 9 5.78 2.96 -25.12
C GLU A 9 6.83 2.05 -24.45
N GLU A 10 7.85 2.59 -23.77
CA GLU A 10 8.99 1.79 -23.27
C GLU A 10 8.72 0.97 -21.98
N GLY A 11 7.49 0.94 -21.45
CA GLY A 11 7.18 0.30 -20.15
C GLY A 11 6.10 -0.79 -20.16
N ARG A 12 5.46 -1.09 -21.29
CA ARG A 12 4.34 -2.05 -21.36
C ARG A 12 4.85 -3.47 -21.59
N GLY A 13 5.19 -4.17 -20.50
CA GLY A 13 5.43 -5.61 -20.56
C GLY A 13 4.09 -6.36 -20.69
N PRO A 14 3.95 -7.36 -21.60
CA PRO A 14 2.68 -8.07 -21.80
C PRO A 14 2.15 -8.77 -20.54
N GLY A 15 3.02 -9.05 -19.55
CA GLY A 15 2.63 -9.64 -18.27
C GLY A 15 1.88 -8.71 -17.32
N THR A 16 2.19 -7.40 -17.28
CA THR A 16 1.56 -6.47 -16.33
C THR A 16 0.15 -6.07 -16.75
N GLU A 17 -0.08 -5.90 -18.05
CA GLU A 17 -1.42 -5.64 -18.60
C GLU A 17 -2.34 -6.86 -18.41
N ALA A 18 -1.84 -8.08 -18.62
CA ALA A 18 -2.60 -9.30 -18.39
C ALA A 18 -3.02 -9.45 -16.92
N ALA A 19 -2.11 -9.22 -15.97
CA ALA A 19 -2.42 -9.29 -14.55
C ALA A 19 -3.41 -8.20 -14.12
N ALA A 20 -3.28 -6.97 -14.63
CA ALA A 20 -4.24 -5.92 -14.36
C ALA A 20 -5.64 -6.21 -14.97
N GLU A 21 -5.70 -6.85 -16.14
CA GLU A 21 -6.97 -7.25 -16.75
C GLU A 21 -7.65 -8.35 -15.93
N HIS A 22 -6.89 -9.34 -15.45
CA HIS A 22 -7.42 -10.38 -14.57
C HIS A 22 -8.05 -9.79 -13.30
N GLN A 23 -7.40 -8.80 -12.68
CA GLN A 23 -7.97 -8.10 -11.52
C GLN A 23 -9.26 -7.35 -11.85
N ARG A 24 -9.38 -6.78 -13.06
CA ARG A 24 -10.62 -6.13 -13.53
C ARG A 24 -11.73 -7.13 -13.84
N GLU A 25 -11.41 -8.32 -14.32
CA GLU A 25 -12.39 -9.39 -14.55
C GLU A 25 -13.05 -9.82 -13.24
N LEU A 26 -12.23 -10.05 -12.19
CA LEU A 26 -12.73 -10.39 -10.85
C LEU A 26 -13.61 -9.28 -10.27
N GLN A 27 -13.21 -8.01 -10.42
CA GLN A 27 -14.00 -6.85 -9.99
C GLN A 27 -15.37 -6.81 -10.69
N ARG A 28 -15.40 -6.93 -12.03
CA ARG A 28 -16.66 -6.90 -12.81
C ARG A 28 -17.62 -8.03 -12.45
N GLU A 29 -17.13 -9.15 -11.94
CA GLU A 29 -18.00 -10.21 -11.41
C GLU A 29 -18.66 -9.78 -10.10
N GLN A 30 -17.89 -9.21 -9.17
CA GLN A 30 -18.41 -8.72 -7.90
C GLN A 30 -19.40 -7.57 -8.09
N ASP A 31 -19.09 -6.60 -8.96
CA ASP A 31 -19.97 -5.46 -9.24
C ASP A 31 -21.36 -5.91 -9.73
N ARG A 32 -21.42 -6.94 -10.59
CA ARG A 32 -22.69 -7.51 -11.07
C ARG A 32 -23.51 -8.13 -9.94
N LYS A 33 -22.86 -8.76 -8.96
CA LYS A 33 -23.53 -9.33 -7.78
C LYS A 33 -24.09 -8.21 -6.88
N ASP A 34 -23.32 -7.15 -6.69
CA ASP A 34 -23.71 -5.98 -5.90
C ASP A 34 -24.94 -5.27 -6.51
N GLU A 35 -24.95 -5.05 -7.83
CA GLU A 35 -26.07 -4.45 -8.55
C GLU A 35 -27.35 -5.29 -8.43
N ALA A 36 -27.25 -6.61 -8.64
CA ALA A 36 -28.39 -7.52 -8.54
C ALA A 36 -29.00 -7.51 -7.12
N LYS A 37 -28.14 -7.43 -6.09
CA LYS A 37 -28.57 -7.37 -4.69
C LYS A 37 -29.19 -6.02 -4.32
N ALA A 38 -28.65 -4.91 -4.85
CA ALA A 38 -29.23 -3.59 -4.65
C ALA A 38 -30.65 -3.50 -5.24
N GLN A 39 -30.90 -4.13 -6.38
CA GLN A 39 -32.25 -4.21 -6.96
C GLN A 39 -33.21 -5.06 -6.12
N ALA A 40 -32.71 -6.02 -5.34
CA ALA A 40 -33.50 -6.88 -4.47
C ALA A 40 -33.80 -6.28 -3.08
N LYS A 41 -33.02 -5.29 -2.62
CA LYS A 41 -33.20 -4.62 -1.32
C LYS A 41 -33.67 -3.17 -1.51
N GLY A 42 -34.95 -2.90 -1.24
CA GLY A 42 -35.47 -1.53 -1.16
C GLY A 42 -34.73 -0.69 -0.12
N GLN A 43 -34.56 0.61 -0.41
CA GLN A 43 -33.79 1.56 0.40
C GLN A 43 -34.46 1.85 1.75
N GLU A 44 -33.79 1.54 2.86
CA GLU A 44 -34.08 2.10 4.19
C GLU A 44 -32.92 2.98 4.63
N GLY A 45 -33.17 4.28 4.78
CA GLY A 45 -32.20 5.27 5.25
C GLY A 45 -32.56 5.76 6.64
N GLY A 46 -31.70 5.49 7.62
CA GLY A 46 -31.76 6.08 8.95
C GLY A 46 -30.72 7.19 9.11
N GLU A 47 -31.16 8.40 9.45
CA GLU A 47 -30.27 9.52 9.79
C GLU A 47 -29.60 9.28 11.15
N GLN A 48 -28.28 9.09 11.16
CA GLN A 48 -27.48 9.15 12.39
C GLN A 48 -26.93 10.56 12.58
N LYS A 49 -27.14 11.13 13.77
CA LYS A 49 -26.53 12.39 14.22
C LYS A 49 -25.00 12.32 14.06
N GLN A 50 -24.45 13.12 13.15
CA GLN A 50 -23.00 13.20 12.93
C GLN A 50 -22.29 13.84 14.12
N SER A 51 -21.45 13.06 14.80
CA SER A 51 -20.39 13.59 15.66
C SER A 51 -19.29 14.20 14.77
N LYS A 52 -18.77 15.36 15.16
CA LYS A 52 -17.67 16.05 14.44
C LYS A 52 -16.43 15.15 14.35
N ALA A 53 -15.76 15.12 13.18
CA ALA A 53 -14.54 14.37 13.01
C ALA A 53 -13.37 14.94 13.83
N MET A 54 -12.54 14.05 14.38
CA MET A 54 -11.37 14.43 15.15
C MET A 54 -10.23 14.86 14.21
N GLN A 55 -9.69 16.05 14.46
CA GLN A 55 -8.55 16.60 13.76
C GLN A 55 -7.41 16.76 14.76
N ALA A 56 -6.31 16.00 14.57
CA ALA A 56 -5.16 16.00 15.46
C ALA A 56 -3.90 16.60 14.82
N GLY A 57 -3.93 16.84 13.51
CA GLY A 57 -2.82 17.39 12.75
C GLY A 57 -2.82 18.92 12.68
N PRO A 58 -1.72 19.51 12.21
CA PRO A 58 -1.58 20.96 12.02
C PRO A 58 -2.53 21.53 10.95
N ARG A 59 -3.05 20.67 10.06
CA ARG A 59 -3.98 21.01 8.99
C ARG A 59 -5.19 20.06 9.03
N PRO A 60 -6.41 20.56 8.81
CA PRO A 60 -7.60 19.73 8.81
C PRO A 60 -7.56 18.76 7.62
N GLN A 61 -7.86 17.48 7.89
CA GLN A 61 -7.97 16.45 6.88
C GLN A 61 -9.40 16.29 6.37
N PRO A 62 -9.58 15.80 5.13
CA PRO A 62 -10.90 15.56 4.57
C PRO A 62 -11.73 14.62 5.45
N GLU A 63 -12.99 14.98 5.68
CA GLU A 63 -13.94 14.23 6.52
C GLU A 63 -14.92 13.42 5.66
N ASP A 64 -15.34 14.00 4.53
CA ASP A 64 -16.25 13.38 3.57
C ASP A 64 -15.53 12.99 2.29
N MET A 65 -15.76 11.75 1.86
CA MET A 65 -15.25 11.22 0.60
C MET A 65 -16.32 11.35 -0.50
N PRO A 66 -15.93 11.61 -1.75
CA PRO A 66 -16.86 11.63 -2.88
C PRO A 66 -17.46 10.23 -3.11
N ALA A 67 -18.71 10.18 -3.57
CA ALA A 67 -19.33 8.94 -4.02
C ALA A 67 -18.78 8.60 -5.43
N GLN A 68 -17.82 7.68 -5.49
CA GLN A 68 -17.15 7.29 -6.74
C GLN A 68 -16.78 5.80 -6.72
N HIS A 69 -16.69 5.19 -7.90
CA HIS A 69 -16.20 3.82 -8.11
C HIS A 69 -15.24 3.80 -9.31
N LEU A 70 -14.11 3.09 -9.20
CA LEU A 70 -13.03 3.08 -10.20
C LEU A 70 -12.66 1.64 -10.61
N PRO A 71 -12.17 1.41 -11.83
CA PRO A 71 -11.64 0.10 -12.22
C PRO A 71 -10.28 -0.19 -11.55
N LYS A 72 -9.99 -1.46 -11.23
CA LYS A 72 -8.68 -1.88 -10.69
C LYS A 72 -7.52 -1.70 -11.69
N PRO A 73 -6.29 -1.41 -11.20
CA PRO A 73 -5.88 -1.27 -9.79
C PRO A 73 -6.26 0.07 -9.13
N GLY A 74 -7.07 0.91 -9.80
CA GLY A 74 -7.40 2.27 -9.38
C GLY A 74 -6.25 3.22 -9.68
N LEU A 75 -6.54 4.32 -10.37
CA LEU A 75 -5.57 5.41 -10.58
C LEU A 75 -5.86 6.54 -9.60
N GLU A 76 -4.83 6.99 -8.88
CA GLU A 76 -4.94 8.16 -8.00
C GLU A 76 -5.25 9.43 -8.82
N ALA A 77 -4.75 9.47 -10.07
CA ALA A 77 -5.05 10.48 -11.08
C ALA A 77 -6.54 10.56 -11.46
N ASP A 78 -7.36 9.55 -11.19
CA ASP A 78 -8.80 9.53 -11.51
C ASP A 78 -9.70 9.84 -10.29
N MET A 79 -9.17 9.84 -9.07
CA MET A 79 -9.95 10.13 -7.86
C MET A 79 -10.39 11.61 -7.83
N GLU A 80 -11.68 11.89 -7.56
CA GLU A 80 -12.19 13.27 -7.45
C GLU A 80 -11.49 14.04 -6.31
N LEU A 81 -11.38 13.40 -5.13
CA LEU A 81 -10.58 13.89 -4.02
C LEU A 81 -9.22 13.20 -4.04
N LYS A 82 -8.17 13.94 -4.43
CA LYS A 82 -6.79 13.43 -4.40
C LYS A 82 -6.34 13.12 -2.97
N PRO A 83 -5.83 11.90 -2.70
CA PRO A 83 -5.18 11.58 -1.44
C PRO A 83 -4.05 12.57 -1.11
N ARG A 84 -3.96 12.96 0.15
CA ARG A 84 -2.85 13.77 0.63
C ARG A 84 -1.70 12.87 1.04
N PHE A 85 -0.61 12.94 0.30
CA PHE A 85 0.59 12.12 0.51
C PHE A 85 1.84 12.93 0.86
N TYR A 86 1.84 14.25 0.62
CA TYR A 86 3.05 15.06 0.65
C TYR A 86 3.52 15.46 2.05
N ALA A 87 2.64 15.47 3.06
CA ALA A 87 2.96 15.83 4.45
C ALA A 87 3.71 17.17 4.58
N PRO A 88 3.17 18.32 4.14
CA PRO A 88 3.91 19.58 4.06
C PRO A 88 4.43 20.10 5.41
N ASP A 89 3.85 19.65 6.52
CA ASP A 89 4.24 20.01 7.88
C ASP A 89 5.35 19.11 8.45
N TYR A 90 5.67 18.00 7.78
CA TYR A 90 6.78 17.13 8.16
C TYR A 90 8.11 17.73 7.68
N ARG A 91 9.09 17.78 8.58
CA ARG A 91 10.45 18.28 8.29
C ARG A 91 11.44 17.12 8.37
N GLY A 92 12.09 16.83 7.25
CA GLY A 92 13.15 15.82 7.20
C GLY A 92 14.30 16.18 8.14
N SER A 93 14.87 15.16 8.77
CA SER A 93 15.98 15.30 9.73
C SER A 93 17.17 14.40 9.39
N GLY A 94 17.16 13.80 8.20
CA GLY A 94 18.23 12.94 7.70
C GLY A 94 18.24 11.55 8.33
N LYS A 95 17.09 11.06 8.81
CA LYS A 95 16.98 9.75 9.51
C LYS A 95 17.36 8.57 8.63
N LEU A 96 17.18 8.71 7.32
CA LEU A 96 17.45 7.70 6.31
C LEU A 96 18.54 8.16 5.33
N LYS A 97 19.38 9.12 5.74
CA LYS A 97 20.37 9.75 4.88
C LYS A 97 21.32 8.71 4.28
N GLY A 98 21.34 8.65 2.95
CA GLY A 98 22.21 7.75 2.18
C GLY A 98 21.77 6.28 2.19
N MET A 99 20.56 5.98 2.68
CA MET A 99 19.96 4.65 2.56
C MET A 99 19.26 4.48 1.21
N VAL A 100 19.02 3.23 0.82
CA VAL A 100 18.21 2.88 -0.35
C VAL A 100 17.01 2.06 0.08
N ALA A 101 15.83 2.47 -0.38
CA ALA A 101 14.57 1.79 -0.12
C ALA A 101 13.96 1.21 -1.40
N LEU A 102 13.41 0.01 -1.30
CA LEU A 102 12.56 -0.61 -2.31
C LEU A 102 11.13 -0.71 -1.78
N VAL A 103 10.18 -0.05 -2.44
CA VAL A 103 8.78 0.05 -2.00
C VAL A 103 7.87 -0.60 -3.05
N THR A 104 7.17 -1.68 -2.69
CA THR A 104 6.15 -2.29 -3.57
C THR A 104 4.81 -1.59 -3.44
N GLY A 105 4.11 -1.37 -4.56
CA GLY A 105 2.92 -0.51 -4.60
C GLY A 105 3.25 0.93 -4.21
N GLY A 106 4.45 1.39 -4.57
CA GLY A 106 4.95 2.73 -4.24
C GLY A 106 4.45 3.83 -5.16
N ASP A 107 3.67 3.50 -6.19
CA ASP A 107 3.14 4.43 -7.18
C ASP A 107 2.01 5.33 -6.65
N SER A 108 1.26 4.87 -5.64
CA SER A 108 0.07 5.55 -5.14
C SER A 108 -0.19 5.30 -3.65
N GLY A 109 -1.16 6.01 -3.07
CA GLY A 109 -1.65 5.82 -1.72
C GLY A 109 -0.55 5.85 -0.64
N ILE A 110 -0.57 4.86 0.26
CA ILE A 110 0.39 4.75 1.37
C ILE A 110 1.82 4.61 0.83
N GLY A 111 2.02 3.78 -0.19
CA GLY A 111 3.35 3.55 -0.77
C GLY A 111 3.96 4.83 -1.36
N ARG A 112 3.16 5.65 -2.05
CA ARG A 112 3.57 6.99 -2.53
C ARG A 112 3.99 7.89 -1.37
N ALA A 113 3.17 8.00 -0.32
CA ALA A 113 3.50 8.82 0.84
C ALA A 113 4.81 8.36 1.51
N VAL A 114 5.00 7.05 1.64
CA VAL A 114 6.23 6.45 2.20
C VAL A 114 7.44 6.76 1.32
N ALA A 115 7.35 6.57 0.00
CA ALA A 115 8.43 6.86 -0.93
C ALA A 115 8.88 8.33 -0.83
N VAL A 116 7.93 9.27 -0.84
CA VAL A 116 8.21 10.71 -0.72
C VAL A 116 8.81 11.06 0.64
N LEU A 117 8.30 10.50 1.74
CA LEU A 117 8.85 10.80 3.07
C LEU A 117 10.22 10.18 3.29
N TYR A 118 10.50 9.01 2.71
CA TYR A 118 11.82 8.41 2.72
C TYR A 118 12.83 9.27 1.96
N ALA A 119 12.44 9.79 0.80
CA ALA A 119 13.23 10.74 0.03
C ALA A 119 13.54 12.01 0.85
N ARG A 120 12.53 12.57 1.51
CA ARG A 120 12.68 13.72 2.41
C ARG A 120 13.62 13.44 3.60
N GLU A 121 13.68 12.20 4.07
CA GLU A 121 14.63 11.76 5.11
C GLU A 121 16.01 11.36 4.57
N GLY A 122 16.21 11.48 3.26
CA GLY A 122 17.51 11.38 2.60
C GLY A 122 17.81 10.03 1.93
N ALA A 123 16.80 9.18 1.71
CA ALA A 123 16.97 7.90 1.04
C ALA A 123 16.69 7.97 -0.47
N ASP A 124 17.44 7.22 -1.27
CA ASP A 124 17.04 6.96 -2.66
C ASP A 124 15.99 5.85 -2.69
N VAL A 125 15.08 5.88 -3.68
CA VAL A 125 13.88 5.03 -3.65
C VAL A 125 13.63 4.33 -4.99
N ALA A 126 13.60 3.00 -4.95
CA ALA A 126 13.02 2.18 -6.01
C ALA A 126 11.54 1.90 -5.73
N ILE A 127 10.70 2.06 -6.76
CA ILE A 127 9.25 1.86 -6.70
C ILE A 127 8.88 0.71 -7.62
N VAL A 128 8.33 -0.36 -7.03
CA VAL A 128 7.71 -1.47 -7.76
C VAL A 128 6.21 -1.21 -7.84
N TYR A 129 5.63 -1.38 -9.04
CA TYR A 129 4.20 -1.12 -9.26
C TYR A 129 3.62 -1.96 -10.41
N LEU A 130 2.30 -2.10 -10.37
CA LEU A 130 1.40 -2.68 -11.37
C LEU A 130 1.64 -2.20 -12.83
N SER A 131 0.72 -1.32 -13.21
CA SER A 131 0.59 -0.74 -14.55
C SER A 131 0.20 0.75 -14.48
N SER A 132 0.09 1.32 -13.28
CA SER A 132 -0.25 2.73 -13.01
C SER A 132 0.93 3.67 -13.32
N HIS A 133 1.39 3.69 -14.57
CA HIS A 133 2.60 4.42 -14.98
C HIS A 133 2.53 5.92 -14.71
N GLU A 134 1.36 6.56 -14.88
CA GLU A 134 1.20 7.99 -14.59
C GLU A 134 1.41 8.29 -13.10
N ASP A 135 0.80 7.49 -12.23
CA ASP A 135 0.94 7.59 -10.78
C ASP A 135 2.37 7.32 -10.31
N ALA A 136 3.05 6.34 -10.91
CA ALA A 136 4.44 6.05 -10.65
C ALA A 136 5.34 7.24 -11.05
N GLN A 137 5.08 7.87 -12.20
CA GLN A 137 5.83 9.05 -12.66
C GLN A 137 5.59 10.28 -11.77
N GLU A 138 4.37 10.48 -11.26
CA GLU A 138 4.09 11.53 -10.26
C GLU A 138 4.89 11.29 -8.98
N THR A 139 4.88 10.05 -8.47
CA THR A 139 5.67 9.73 -7.27
C THR A 139 7.15 9.95 -7.50
N LYS A 140 7.69 9.52 -8.65
CA LYS A 140 9.09 9.78 -9.04
C LYS A 140 9.41 11.27 -9.01
N ARG A 141 8.58 12.12 -9.61
CA ARG A 141 8.76 13.58 -9.60
C ARG A 141 8.83 14.14 -8.18
N HIS A 142 8.00 13.63 -7.27
CA HIS A 142 8.01 14.05 -5.87
C HIS A 142 9.24 13.56 -5.11
N VAL A 143 9.72 12.33 -5.33
CA VAL A 143 10.98 11.83 -4.76
C VAL A 143 12.16 12.68 -5.23
N GLU A 144 12.23 12.96 -6.54
CA GLU A 144 13.29 13.79 -7.14
C GLU A 144 13.25 15.23 -6.65
N LYS A 145 12.05 15.78 -6.38
CA LYS A 145 11.88 17.11 -5.78
C LYS A 145 12.44 17.21 -4.36
N GLU A 146 12.47 16.11 -3.60
CA GLU A 146 13.15 16.05 -2.29
C GLU A 146 14.68 15.87 -2.43
N GLY A 147 15.21 15.83 -3.66
CA GLY A 147 16.64 15.79 -3.96
C GLY A 147 17.26 14.39 -3.95
N ARG A 148 16.42 13.34 -4.08
CA ARG A 148 16.85 11.94 -4.10
C ARG A 148 16.58 11.28 -5.44
N GLN A 149 17.26 10.17 -5.72
CA GLN A 149 17.07 9.41 -6.95
C GLN A 149 15.85 8.49 -6.83
N CYS A 150 15.18 8.27 -7.97
CA CYS A 150 14.04 7.37 -8.04
C CYS A 150 14.09 6.42 -9.25
N LEU A 151 14.03 5.13 -8.95
CA LEU A 151 13.96 4.05 -9.94
C LEU A 151 12.53 3.52 -10.02
N LEU A 152 11.97 3.41 -11.23
CA LEU A 152 10.64 2.86 -11.47
C LEU A 152 10.76 1.45 -12.05
N ILE A 153 10.10 0.47 -11.44
CA ILE A 153 10.17 -0.94 -11.81
C ILE A 153 8.75 -1.49 -11.97
N PRO A 154 8.13 -1.39 -13.16
CA PRO A 154 6.84 -1.99 -13.40
C PRO A 154 6.95 -3.52 -13.42
N GLY A 155 6.01 -4.22 -12.78
CA GLY A 155 5.94 -5.67 -12.77
C GLY A 155 5.08 -6.25 -11.64
N ASP A 156 4.84 -7.55 -11.73
CA ASP A 156 3.89 -8.25 -10.86
C ASP A 156 4.63 -9.01 -9.73
N VAL A 157 4.35 -8.62 -8.49
CA VAL A 157 4.94 -9.24 -7.30
C VAL A 157 4.51 -10.71 -7.11
N LYS A 158 3.50 -11.19 -7.82
CA LYS A 158 3.14 -12.62 -7.84
C LYS A 158 4.22 -13.47 -8.51
N ASP A 159 5.06 -12.89 -9.37
CA ASP A 159 6.16 -13.60 -10.01
C ASP A 159 7.44 -13.52 -9.17
N SER A 160 7.92 -14.68 -8.71
CA SER A 160 9.15 -14.75 -7.94
C SER A 160 10.40 -14.38 -8.75
N ALA A 161 10.42 -14.59 -10.07
CA ALA A 161 11.53 -14.20 -10.92
C ALA A 161 11.58 -12.67 -11.04
N PHE A 162 10.43 -12.04 -11.27
CA PHE A 162 10.30 -10.58 -11.23
C PHE A 162 10.75 -10.00 -9.88
N CYS A 163 10.28 -10.55 -8.76
CA CYS A 163 10.70 -10.07 -7.43
C CYS A 163 12.22 -10.08 -7.25
N LYS A 164 12.88 -11.13 -7.77
CA LYS A 164 14.34 -11.23 -7.77
C LYS A 164 14.97 -10.15 -8.66
N GLU A 165 14.48 -10.01 -9.89
CA GLU A 165 14.95 -9.01 -10.84
C GLU A 165 14.79 -7.56 -10.32
N ALA A 166 13.67 -7.26 -9.66
CA ALA A 166 13.41 -5.94 -9.08
C ALA A 166 14.43 -5.57 -7.99
N VAL A 167 14.78 -6.53 -7.13
CA VAL A 167 15.85 -6.34 -6.13
C VAL A 167 17.21 -6.18 -6.82
N GLU A 168 17.53 -7.02 -7.80
CA GLU A 168 18.79 -6.95 -8.54
C GLU A 168 18.95 -5.60 -9.27
N LYS A 169 17.89 -5.10 -9.91
CA LYS A 169 17.84 -3.77 -10.54
C LYS A 169 18.07 -2.65 -9.51
N THR A 170 17.46 -2.75 -8.34
CA THR A 170 17.63 -1.76 -7.27
C THR A 170 19.08 -1.71 -6.77
N VAL A 171 19.68 -2.88 -6.55
CA VAL A 171 21.08 -2.99 -6.13
C VAL A 171 22.03 -2.55 -7.24
N ALA A 172 21.73 -2.84 -8.50
CA ALA A 172 22.56 -2.42 -9.62
C ALA A 172 22.55 -0.89 -9.82
N GLU A 173 21.39 -0.25 -9.62
CA GLU A 173 21.24 1.21 -9.77
C GLU A 173 21.91 1.97 -8.63
N PHE A 174 21.72 1.51 -7.38
CA PHE A 174 22.14 2.27 -6.20
C PHE A 174 23.32 1.67 -5.42
N ASP A 175 23.87 0.54 -5.86
CA ASP A 175 24.96 -0.24 -5.22
C ASP A 175 24.62 -0.78 -3.82
N ARG A 176 23.35 -0.68 -3.39
CA ARG A 176 22.90 -1.11 -2.07
C ARG A 176 21.39 -1.27 -1.97
N LEU A 177 20.96 -1.95 -0.93
CA LEU A 177 19.58 -1.99 -0.45
C LEU A 177 19.59 -2.04 1.08
N ASP A 178 18.89 -1.12 1.74
CA ASP A 178 18.85 -1.03 3.20
C ASP A 178 17.43 -1.24 3.75
N ILE A 179 16.41 -0.88 2.96
CA ILE A 179 15.01 -0.90 3.40
C ILE A 179 14.16 -1.61 2.35
N LEU A 180 13.46 -2.66 2.76
CA LEU A 180 12.37 -3.25 1.96
C LEU A 180 11.03 -2.85 2.58
N VAL A 181 10.15 -2.26 1.78
CA VAL A 181 8.75 -2.03 2.15
C VAL A 181 7.87 -2.90 1.28
N ASN A 182 7.31 -3.96 1.88
CA ASN A 182 6.26 -4.73 1.23
C ASN A 182 4.92 -4.04 1.52
N ASN A 183 4.30 -3.46 0.48
CA ASN A 183 3.07 -2.70 0.60
C ASN A 183 2.04 -3.04 -0.50
N ALA A 184 2.46 -3.51 -1.68
CA ALA A 184 1.55 -3.96 -2.73
C ALA A 184 0.51 -4.96 -2.19
N ALA A 185 -0.74 -4.80 -2.61
CA ALA A 185 -1.83 -5.67 -2.21
C ALA A 185 -2.95 -5.67 -3.26
N PHE A 186 -3.66 -6.79 -3.32
CA PHE A 186 -4.97 -6.93 -3.95
C PHE A 186 -6.03 -7.09 -2.86
N GLN A 187 -7.17 -6.44 -3.03
CA GLN A 187 -8.34 -6.61 -2.19
C GLN A 187 -9.59 -6.52 -3.08
N GLU A 188 -10.59 -7.31 -2.74
CA GLU A 188 -11.93 -7.27 -3.30
C GLU A 188 -12.90 -7.61 -2.17
N HIS A 189 -14.10 -7.03 -2.11
CA HIS A 189 -15.10 -7.44 -1.11
C HIS A 189 -15.94 -8.62 -1.60
N ALA A 190 -16.49 -9.37 -0.66
CA ALA A 190 -17.43 -10.46 -0.90
C ALA A 190 -18.53 -10.40 0.14
N ASP A 191 -19.76 -10.71 -0.24
CA ASP A 191 -20.89 -10.76 0.69
C ASP A 191 -20.97 -12.08 1.45
N SER A 192 -20.52 -13.17 0.83
CA SER A 192 -20.47 -14.52 1.40
C SER A 192 -19.13 -15.19 1.09
N ILE A 193 -18.76 -16.19 1.89
CA ILE A 193 -17.63 -17.07 1.57
C ILE A 193 -17.86 -17.83 0.25
N GLU A 194 -19.12 -18.13 -0.09
CA GLU A 194 -19.50 -18.78 -1.34
C GLU A 194 -19.23 -17.91 -2.58
N ASP A 195 -19.03 -16.60 -2.40
CA ASP A 195 -18.68 -15.68 -3.48
C ASP A 195 -17.18 -15.65 -3.79
N ILE A 196 -16.35 -16.27 -2.95
CA ILE A 196 -14.89 -16.29 -3.10
C ILE A 196 -14.52 -17.51 -3.93
N THR A 197 -14.26 -17.29 -5.22
CA THR A 197 -13.79 -18.34 -6.13
C THR A 197 -12.33 -18.73 -5.83
N ASP A 198 -11.92 -19.90 -6.33
CA ASP A 198 -10.54 -20.36 -6.21
C ASP A 198 -9.56 -19.37 -6.87
N GLU A 199 -9.90 -18.82 -8.04
CA GLU A 199 -9.08 -17.86 -8.76
C GLU A 199 -8.87 -16.57 -7.96
N ARG A 200 -9.94 -16.05 -7.36
CA ARG A 200 -9.86 -14.86 -6.50
C ARG A 200 -9.03 -15.14 -5.26
N LEU A 201 -9.25 -16.27 -4.59
CA LEU A 201 -8.48 -16.66 -3.42
C LEU A 201 -6.99 -16.75 -3.76
N GLU A 202 -6.65 -17.39 -4.88
CA GLU A 202 -5.27 -17.47 -5.37
C GLU A 202 -4.69 -16.10 -5.69
N GLU A 203 -5.43 -15.21 -6.34
CA GLU A 203 -5.00 -13.85 -6.67
C GLU A 203 -4.64 -13.06 -5.40
N THR A 204 -5.55 -13.08 -4.40
CA THR A 204 -5.37 -12.42 -3.10
C THR A 204 -4.15 -12.98 -2.37
N MET A 205 -4.00 -14.31 -2.30
CA MET A 205 -2.88 -14.97 -1.62
C MET A 205 -1.55 -14.75 -2.34
N LYS A 206 -1.49 -14.91 -3.66
CA LYS A 206 -0.26 -14.74 -4.44
C LYS A 206 0.25 -13.30 -4.32
N THR A 207 -0.64 -12.31 -4.40
CA THR A 207 -0.25 -10.90 -4.29
C THR A 207 0.17 -10.54 -2.87
N ASN A 208 -0.67 -10.86 -1.88
CA ASN A 208 -0.53 -10.29 -0.54
C ASN A 208 0.39 -11.08 0.38
N ILE A 209 0.64 -12.37 0.12
CA ILE A 209 1.54 -13.17 0.94
C ILE A 209 2.70 -13.75 0.12
N PHE A 210 2.47 -14.36 -1.05
CA PHE A 210 3.59 -14.93 -1.80
C PHE A 210 4.55 -13.83 -2.28
N GLY A 211 4.03 -12.71 -2.76
CA GLY A 211 4.84 -11.55 -3.12
C GLY A 211 5.73 -11.04 -1.96
N TYR A 212 5.21 -11.02 -0.73
CA TYR A 212 5.99 -10.62 0.46
C TYR A 212 7.12 -11.61 0.74
N PHE A 213 6.86 -12.91 0.61
CA PHE A 213 7.89 -13.95 0.73
C PHE A 213 8.95 -13.84 -0.37
N TYR A 214 8.54 -13.63 -1.63
CA TYR A 214 9.45 -13.54 -2.76
C TYR A 214 10.35 -12.31 -2.68
N MET A 215 9.78 -11.14 -2.37
CA MET A 215 10.54 -9.90 -2.16
C MET A 215 11.50 -10.03 -0.98
N ALA A 216 11.05 -10.53 0.17
CA ALA A 216 11.92 -10.72 1.33
C ALA A 216 13.07 -11.70 1.03
N ARG A 217 12.76 -12.84 0.40
CA ARG A 217 13.76 -13.85 0.00
C ARG A 217 14.80 -13.27 -0.97
N ALA A 218 14.37 -12.45 -1.91
CA ALA A 218 15.26 -11.77 -2.85
C ALA A 218 16.10 -10.67 -2.18
N ALA A 219 15.52 -9.89 -1.27
CA ALA A 219 16.19 -8.75 -0.63
C ALA A 219 17.21 -9.15 0.45
N VAL A 220 16.89 -10.15 1.29
CA VAL A 220 17.71 -10.53 2.46
C VAL A 220 19.20 -10.77 2.16
N PRO A 221 19.62 -11.37 1.03
CA PRO A 221 21.03 -11.48 0.66
C PRO A 221 21.78 -10.14 0.51
N HIS A 222 21.06 -9.04 0.22
CA HIS A 222 21.62 -7.70 0.01
C HIS A 222 21.48 -6.81 1.24
N LEU A 223 20.60 -7.17 2.19
CA LEU A 223 20.42 -6.45 3.44
C LEU A 223 21.58 -6.72 4.42
N LYS A 224 22.13 -5.66 4.99
CA LYS A 224 23.22 -5.71 5.99
C LYS A 224 22.71 -5.39 7.40
N GLN A 225 23.54 -5.58 8.42
CA GLN A 225 23.25 -5.14 9.78
C GLN A 225 22.79 -3.66 9.78
N GLY A 226 21.69 -3.38 10.47
CA GLY A 226 21.05 -2.06 10.50
C GLY A 226 19.92 -1.89 9.48
N SER A 227 19.78 -2.80 8.51
CA SER A 227 18.69 -2.79 7.53
C SER A 227 17.32 -3.04 8.18
N SER A 228 16.26 -2.71 7.45
CA SER A 228 14.87 -2.88 7.91
C SER A 228 13.96 -3.44 6.83
N ILE A 229 13.05 -4.32 7.22
CA ILE A 229 11.88 -4.71 6.43
C ILE A 229 10.64 -4.15 7.14
N VAL A 230 9.80 -3.44 6.40
CA VAL A 230 8.53 -2.91 6.90
C VAL A 230 7.40 -3.45 6.04
N ASN A 231 6.53 -4.26 6.63
CA ASN A 231 5.38 -4.85 5.96
C ASN A 231 4.11 -4.02 6.21
N SER A 232 3.21 -3.99 5.24
CA SER A 232 1.91 -3.32 5.37
C SER A 232 0.82 -4.35 5.67
N GLY A 233 0.46 -4.45 6.95
CA GLY A 233 -0.65 -5.24 7.43
C GLY A 233 -1.99 -4.51 7.24
N SER A 234 -2.94 -4.74 8.13
CA SER A 234 -4.18 -3.98 8.24
C SER A 234 -4.84 -4.24 9.58
N VAL A 235 -5.71 -3.32 10.03
CA VAL A 235 -6.60 -3.55 11.17
C VAL A 235 -7.50 -4.77 10.98
N VAL A 236 -7.85 -5.14 9.74
CA VAL A 236 -8.66 -6.35 9.49
C VAL A 236 -7.87 -7.63 9.75
N GLY A 237 -6.53 -7.59 9.74
CA GLY A 237 -5.71 -8.72 10.18
C GLY A 237 -5.76 -8.92 11.71
N LEU A 238 -6.10 -7.87 12.47
CA LEU A 238 -6.25 -7.92 13.93
C LEU A 238 -7.68 -8.29 14.34
N ARG A 239 -8.68 -7.76 13.63
CA ARG A 239 -10.09 -7.82 14.04
C ARG A 239 -10.97 -8.72 13.16
N GLY A 240 -10.47 -9.13 12.00
CA GLY A 240 -11.26 -9.74 10.94
C GLY A 240 -12.21 -8.75 10.26
N SER A 241 -12.83 -9.21 9.17
CA SER A 241 -13.94 -8.54 8.49
C SER A 241 -14.77 -9.58 7.77
N GLY A 242 -16.09 -9.60 8.00
CA GLY A 242 -17.00 -10.53 7.34
C GLY A 242 -17.08 -10.36 5.82
N SER A 243 -16.78 -9.15 5.32
CA SER A 243 -16.87 -8.83 3.89
C SER A 243 -15.53 -8.90 3.14
N LEU A 244 -14.44 -9.25 3.83
CA LEU A 244 -13.08 -9.26 3.30
C LEU A 244 -12.33 -10.50 3.82
N LEU A 245 -12.90 -11.69 3.66
CA LEU A 245 -12.40 -12.90 4.32
C LEU A 245 -10.98 -13.30 3.85
N ASP A 246 -10.79 -13.44 2.54
CA ASP A 246 -9.50 -13.75 1.90
C ASP A 246 -8.45 -12.67 2.18
N TYR A 247 -8.83 -11.40 2.04
CA TYR A 247 -7.97 -10.27 2.36
C TYR A 247 -7.57 -10.26 3.86
N SER A 248 -8.53 -10.40 4.78
CA SER A 248 -8.25 -10.45 6.22
C SER A 248 -7.33 -11.61 6.58
N ALA A 249 -7.53 -12.79 5.97
CA ALA A 249 -6.65 -13.93 6.14
C ALA A 249 -5.21 -13.61 5.70
N THR A 250 -5.03 -12.95 4.55
CA THR A 250 -3.68 -12.52 4.13
C THR A 250 -3.07 -11.50 5.07
N LYS A 251 -3.84 -10.55 5.62
CA LYS A 251 -3.33 -9.55 6.54
C LYS A 251 -2.93 -10.15 7.90
N GLY A 252 -3.68 -11.13 8.40
CA GLY A 252 -3.25 -11.93 9.55
C GLY A 252 -1.98 -12.75 9.27
N ALA A 253 -1.88 -13.34 8.07
CA ALA A 253 -0.66 -14.04 7.63
C ALA A 253 0.56 -13.11 7.55
N ILE A 254 0.41 -11.88 7.07
CA ILE A 254 1.48 -10.85 7.05
C ILE A 254 1.94 -10.51 8.48
N HIS A 255 1.02 -10.44 9.45
CA HIS A 255 1.36 -10.20 10.85
C HIS A 255 2.22 -11.34 11.41
N ALA A 256 1.79 -12.59 11.24
CA ALA A 256 2.56 -13.76 11.65
C ALA A 256 3.91 -13.85 10.93
N PHE A 257 3.92 -13.64 9.61
CA PHE A 257 5.13 -13.60 8.79
C PHE A 257 6.14 -12.57 9.30
N THR A 258 5.67 -11.38 9.68
CA THR A 258 6.52 -10.32 10.25
C THR A 258 7.22 -10.79 11.53
N MET A 259 6.49 -11.38 12.47
CA MET A 259 7.04 -11.88 13.74
C MET A 259 8.03 -13.03 13.51
N SER A 260 7.70 -13.98 12.63
CA SER A 260 8.56 -15.12 12.31
C SER A 260 9.83 -14.68 11.59
N LEU A 261 9.73 -13.78 10.61
CA LEU A 261 10.89 -13.30 9.86
C LEU A 261 11.79 -12.42 10.74
N ALA A 262 11.22 -11.61 11.65
CA ALA A 262 11.99 -10.86 12.65
C ALA A 262 12.86 -11.79 13.48
N SER A 263 12.27 -12.87 14.03
CA SER A 263 13.01 -13.89 14.79
C SER A 263 14.08 -14.56 13.91
N SER A 264 13.77 -14.86 12.66
CA SER A 264 14.72 -15.52 11.74
C SER A 264 15.90 -14.65 11.32
N LEU A 265 15.77 -13.31 11.36
CA LEU A 265 16.81 -12.39 10.91
C LEU A 265 17.51 -11.65 12.07
N ILE A 266 17.19 -12.01 13.32
CA ILE A 266 17.69 -11.33 14.52
C ILE A 266 19.23 -11.32 14.57
N ASP A 267 19.86 -12.46 14.30
CA ASP A 267 21.33 -12.62 14.33
C ASP A 267 22.02 -11.89 13.18
N LYS A 268 21.28 -11.48 12.14
CA LYS A 268 21.78 -10.64 11.05
C LYS A 268 21.69 -9.14 11.37
N GLY A 269 21.09 -8.77 12.50
CA GLY A 269 20.84 -7.38 12.86
C GLY A 269 19.89 -6.67 11.88
N ILE A 270 18.97 -7.40 11.26
CA ILE A 270 17.93 -6.88 10.36
C ILE A 270 16.62 -6.85 11.13
N ARG A 271 15.96 -5.69 11.17
CA ARG A 271 14.68 -5.52 11.86
C ARG A 271 13.53 -5.79 10.89
N VAL A 272 12.46 -6.42 11.36
CA VAL A 272 11.27 -6.70 10.56
C VAL A 272 10.06 -6.28 11.36
N ASN A 273 9.32 -5.29 10.88
CA ASN A 273 8.15 -4.75 11.57
C ASN A 273 6.98 -4.59 10.60
N CYS A 274 5.79 -4.36 11.14
CA CYS A 274 4.58 -4.17 10.37
C CYS A 274 3.85 -2.91 10.80
N VAL A 275 3.33 -2.15 9.85
CA VAL A 275 2.33 -1.10 10.09
C VAL A 275 0.96 -1.70 9.77
N ALA A 276 -0.01 -1.53 10.66
CA ALA A 276 -1.40 -1.96 10.45
C ALA A 276 -2.32 -0.73 10.32
N PRO A 277 -2.59 -0.29 9.08
CA PRO A 277 -3.49 0.83 8.83
C PRO A 277 -4.95 0.49 9.16
N GLY A 278 -5.70 1.51 9.58
CA GLY A 278 -7.17 1.51 9.55
C GLY A 278 -7.73 1.91 8.19
N PRO A 279 -8.86 2.63 8.13
CA PRO A 279 -9.37 3.17 6.87
C PRO A 279 -8.46 4.33 6.40
N VAL A 280 -7.76 4.14 5.30
CA VAL A 280 -6.90 5.15 4.66
C VAL A 280 -7.43 5.44 3.27
N TRP A 281 -7.57 6.71 2.90
CA TRP A 281 -8.06 7.12 1.59
C TRP A 281 -7.00 6.89 0.51
N THR A 282 -7.20 5.89 -0.33
CA THR A 282 -6.29 5.45 -1.40
C THR A 282 -7.08 5.01 -2.63
N PRO A 283 -6.45 4.83 -3.81
CA PRO A 283 -7.14 4.31 -5.00
C PRO A 283 -7.75 2.92 -4.81
N LEU A 284 -7.23 2.15 -3.86
CA LEU A 284 -7.72 0.81 -3.53
C LEU A 284 -9.15 0.81 -2.97
N ASN A 285 -9.63 1.93 -2.41
CA ASN A 285 -10.96 2.03 -1.80
C ASN A 285 -12.09 2.23 -2.83
N PRO A 286 -12.03 3.23 -3.73
CA PRO A 286 -13.02 3.36 -4.79
C PRO A 286 -12.93 2.26 -5.84
N ALA A 287 -11.79 1.55 -5.93
CA ALA A 287 -11.66 0.37 -6.77
C ALA A 287 -12.08 -0.95 -6.10
N ASP A 288 -12.60 -0.88 -4.87
CA ASP A 288 -13.11 -2.03 -4.12
C ASP A 288 -14.61 -1.88 -3.90
N GLN A 289 -15.08 -0.76 -3.31
CA GLN A 289 -16.47 -0.62 -2.87
C GLN A 289 -17.37 0.18 -3.84
N THR A 290 -18.68 0.02 -3.70
CA THR A 290 -19.69 0.86 -4.40
C THR A 290 -19.58 2.33 -3.99
N ALA A 291 -20.02 3.24 -4.87
CA ALA A 291 -19.96 4.68 -4.66
C ALA A 291 -20.61 5.14 -3.33
N GLU A 292 -21.74 4.54 -2.94
CA GLU A 292 -22.44 4.88 -1.68
C GLU A 292 -21.62 4.50 -0.46
N LYS A 293 -20.99 3.31 -0.48
CA LYS A 293 -20.14 2.84 0.62
C LYS A 293 -18.84 3.66 0.70
N VAL A 294 -18.29 4.06 -0.44
CA VAL A 294 -17.11 4.94 -0.53
C VAL A 294 -17.38 6.28 0.14
N ALA A 295 -18.56 6.87 -0.03
CA ALA A 295 -18.94 8.13 0.63
C ALA A 295 -19.05 8.04 2.18
N GLN A 296 -19.20 6.82 2.71
CA GLN A 296 -19.22 6.55 4.16
C GLN A 296 -17.87 6.09 4.71
N PHE A 297 -16.85 5.99 3.87
CA PHE A 297 -15.56 5.41 4.22
C PHE A 297 -14.89 6.16 5.39
N GLY A 298 -14.55 5.42 6.45
CA GLY A 298 -13.81 5.91 7.61
C GLY A 298 -14.67 6.57 8.72
N LYS A 299 -15.96 6.84 8.47
CA LYS A 299 -16.88 7.46 9.44
C LYS A 299 -17.15 6.60 10.68
N GLN A 300 -16.95 5.30 10.56
CA GLN A 300 -17.09 4.33 11.65
C GLN A 300 -15.91 4.33 12.64
N SER A 301 -14.75 4.91 12.29
CA SER A 301 -13.61 5.03 13.19
C SER A 301 -13.94 5.89 14.42
N ASP A 302 -13.13 5.84 15.47
CA ASP A 302 -13.33 6.73 16.63
C ASP A 302 -13.03 8.18 16.28
N MET A 303 -12.10 8.40 15.34
CA MET A 303 -11.79 9.72 14.76
C MET A 303 -12.84 10.22 13.74
N LYS A 304 -13.83 9.40 13.37
CA LYS A 304 -14.95 9.71 12.45
C LYS A 304 -14.54 10.24 11.06
N ARG A 305 -13.32 9.91 10.60
CA ARG A 305 -12.83 10.21 9.25
C ARG A 305 -11.83 9.15 8.81
N PRO A 306 -11.60 8.97 7.51
CA PRO A 306 -10.46 8.20 7.04
C PRO A 306 -9.15 8.96 7.29
N ALA A 307 -8.07 8.21 7.46
CA ALA A 307 -6.72 8.77 7.42
C ALA A 307 -6.34 9.12 5.98
N GLN A 308 -5.45 10.09 5.81
CA GLN A 308 -4.77 10.34 4.56
C GLN A 308 -3.42 9.60 4.54
N PRO A 309 -2.89 9.18 3.37
CA PRO A 309 -1.60 8.48 3.28
C PRO A 309 -0.44 9.17 4.02
N GLU A 310 -0.40 10.50 4.01
CA GLU A 310 0.59 11.29 4.74
C GLU A 310 0.60 11.07 6.24
N GLU A 311 -0.53 10.63 6.84
CA GLU A 311 -0.64 10.33 8.26
C GLU A 311 -0.07 8.96 8.63
N LEU A 312 0.19 8.09 7.64
CA LEU A 312 0.77 6.75 7.82
C LEU A 312 2.29 6.79 7.64
N SER A 313 2.78 7.53 6.65
CA SER A 313 4.19 7.56 6.26
C SER A 313 5.21 7.84 7.40
N PRO A 314 4.92 8.66 8.44
CA PRO A 314 5.84 8.82 9.57
C PRO A 314 6.09 7.53 10.37
N ALA A 315 5.10 6.62 10.45
CA ALA A 315 5.26 5.33 11.11
C ALA A 315 6.27 4.44 10.37
N TYR A 316 6.27 4.50 9.03
CA TYR A 316 7.25 3.79 8.20
C TYR A 316 8.66 4.36 8.40
N VAL A 317 8.82 5.69 8.43
CA VAL A 317 10.12 6.33 8.74
C VAL A 317 10.62 5.89 10.11
N PHE A 318 9.75 5.92 11.12
CA PHE A 318 10.08 5.49 12.48
C PHE A 318 10.58 4.05 12.52
N LEU A 319 9.86 3.12 11.89
CA LEU A 319 10.22 1.70 11.88
C LEU A 319 11.42 1.40 10.98
N ALA A 320 11.65 2.15 9.91
CA ALA A 320 12.81 1.97 9.04
C ALA A 320 14.10 2.51 9.66
N ALA A 321 14.04 3.66 10.35
CA ALA A 321 15.22 4.34 10.87
C ALA A 321 15.84 3.62 12.10
N PRO A 322 17.11 3.15 12.01
CA PRO A 322 17.79 2.54 13.15
C PRO A 322 17.91 3.48 14.35
N SER A 323 18.05 4.78 14.11
CA SER A 323 18.13 5.80 15.17
C SER A 323 16.84 5.94 15.99
N CYS A 324 15.71 5.41 15.50
CA CYS A 324 14.41 5.51 16.16
C CYS A 324 13.93 4.16 16.70
N ALA A 325 14.26 3.07 16.01
CA ALA A 325 13.68 1.75 16.24
C ALA A 325 14.73 0.64 16.38
N SER A 326 15.98 0.96 16.79
CA SER A 326 17.06 -0.04 16.96
C SER A 326 16.72 -1.18 17.92
N TYR A 327 15.80 -0.95 18.88
CA TYR A 327 15.34 -1.96 19.84
C TYR A 327 13.91 -2.44 19.57
N ILE A 328 13.44 -2.32 18.32
CA ILE A 328 12.09 -2.70 17.91
C ILE A 328 12.17 -3.62 16.68
N THR A 329 11.72 -4.87 16.84
CA THR A 329 11.57 -5.84 15.77
C THR A 329 10.44 -6.81 16.12
N GLY A 330 9.71 -7.29 15.11
CA GLY A 330 8.60 -8.24 15.26
C GLY A 330 7.28 -7.62 15.70
N ILE A 331 7.12 -6.30 15.71
CA ILE A 331 5.86 -5.68 16.15
C ILE A 331 4.89 -5.46 14.97
N VAL A 332 3.61 -5.38 15.32
CA VAL A 332 2.55 -4.79 14.48
C VAL A 332 2.18 -3.45 15.12
N LEU A 333 2.43 -2.34 14.42
CA LEU A 333 2.13 -0.98 14.87
C LEU A 333 0.78 -0.52 14.27
N PRO A 334 -0.29 -0.41 15.08
CA PRO A 334 -1.60 0.01 14.59
C PRO A 334 -1.65 1.52 14.37
N VAL A 335 -2.09 1.95 13.18
CA VAL A 335 -2.37 3.36 12.86
C VAL A 335 -3.77 3.45 12.27
N THR A 336 -4.78 3.48 13.15
CA THR A 336 -6.14 3.05 12.79
C THR A 336 -7.22 4.12 12.92
N GLY A 337 -6.96 5.21 13.65
CA GLY A 337 -8.01 6.14 14.06
C GLY A 337 -9.01 5.55 15.06
N SER A 338 -8.70 4.39 15.66
CA SER A 338 -9.47 3.77 16.74
C SER A 338 -8.67 3.73 18.04
N VAL A 339 -9.33 4.00 19.15
CA VAL A 339 -8.77 3.87 20.50
C VAL A 339 -8.55 2.39 20.82
N GLY A 340 -7.39 2.06 21.37
CA GLY A 340 -7.08 0.68 21.80
C GLY A 340 -7.09 -0.35 20.67
N ALA A 341 -6.74 0.04 19.45
CA ALA A 341 -6.49 -0.93 18.39
C ALA A 341 -5.25 -1.76 18.76
N THR A 342 -5.47 -3.03 19.10
CA THR A 342 -4.47 -4.06 19.33
C THR A 342 -4.94 -5.35 18.69
#